data_AF-A0A7S1A6Q5-F1
#
_entry.id   AF-A0A7S1A6Q5-F1
#
_cell.length_a   1.000
_cell.length_b   1.000
_cell.length_c   1.000
_cell.angle_alpha   90.00
_cell.angle_beta   90.00
_cell.angle_gamma   90.00
#
_symmetry.space_group_name_H-M   'P 1'
#
loop_
_entity.id
_entity.type
_entity.pdbx_description
1 polymer ?
#
loop_
_entity_poly.entity_id
_entity_poly.type
_entity_poly.pdbx_seq_one_letter_code
_entity_poly.pdbx_strand_id
1 'polypeptide(L)'
;YNGTLRSGVPGSARPPPSSVPWPNKQVPVAFFEVGENETVDGESKANTAEVLRIQDLLLEILEAGELDLEHIGIVTPYMAQVKALRRALRGALPDHCDPKLLEIASVDNFQGREKELIIFSAVRCNSRGNVGFLADWRRLNVMLTRARRGLVVFGAAATLRYDSHWQQWLKWCDDHGAIGHAKAPSARAASWSTATGSREKVWHERSATLRARPQAKVKPTAQSRPLVIKSGLKSLARKAMPKVTSESLRTTKGPGPALKMSAKLWQPTGVHASGAKVTVNGSRLAGAKSPLLKAKPKAPRKVPALSVTPPWRMP
;
A
#
# COMPACT_ATOMS: atom_id res chain seq x y z
N TYR A 1 -5.83 6.69 -16.19
CA TYR A 1 -5.09 7.84 -16.72
C TYR A 1 -5.25 8.08 -18.22
N ASN A 2 -6.25 7.49 -18.92
CA ASN A 2 -6.60 7.83 -20.31
C ASN A 2 -5.41 7.88 -21.31
N GLY A 3 -4.40 7.01 -21.12
CA GLY A 3 -3.18 6.99 -21.94
C GLY A 3 -2.25 8.21 -21.82
N THR A 4 -2.50 9.18 -20.93
CA THR A 4 -1.73 10.44 -20.87
C THR A 4 -0.39 10.34 -20.12
N LEU A 5 -0.21 9.29 -19.30
CA LEU A 5 1.02 9.06 -18.55
C LEU A 5 2.15 8.63 -19.49
N ARG A 6 3.31 9.29 -19.40
CA ARG A 6 4.49 9.02 -20.24
C ARG A 6 5.66 8.53 -19.40
N SER A 7 6.41 7.55 -19.91
CA SER A 7 7.62 7.04 -19.28
C SER A 7 8.79 8.03 -19.44
N GLY A 8 9.23 8.64 -18.35
CA GLY A 8 10.44 9.48 -18.31
C GLY A 8 11.76 8.69 -18.23
N VAL A 9 11.67 7.36 -18.11
CA VAL A 9 12.82 6.43 -17.99
C VAL A 9 12.62 5.29 -18.99
N PRO A 10 13.63 4.92 -19.80
CA PRO A 10 13.51 3.80 -20.74
C PRO A 10 13.57 2.45 -20.00
N GLY A 11 12.91 1.42 -20.56
CA GLY A 11 12.88 0.08 -19.96
C GLY A 11 14.26 -0.55 -19.75
N SER A 12 15.23 -0.22 -20.62
CA SER A 12 16.63 -0.67 -20.48
C SER A 12 17.34 -0.14 -19.22
N ALA A 13 16.86 0.97 -18.62
CA ALA A 13 17.35 1.48 -17.34
C ALA A 13 16.62 0.89 -16.13
N ARG A 14 15.69 -0.05 -16.35
CA ARG A 14 14.91 -0.77 -15.33
C ARG A 14 14.79 -2.26 -15.69
N PRO A 15 15.91 -3.00 -15.86
CA PRO A 15 15.88 -4.41 -16.24
C PRO A 15 15.13 -5.25 -15.17
N PRO A 16 14.32 -6.26 -15.55
CA PRO A 16 13.67 -7.14 -14.58
C PRO A 16 14.71 -7.86 -13.70
N PRO A 17 14.48 -8.04 -12.39
CA PRO A 17 15.32 -8.88 -11.55
C PRO A 17 15.40 -10.31 -12.06
N SER A 18 16.60 -10.81 -12.32
CA SER A 18 16.86 -12.11 -12.95
C SER A 18 16.53 -13.30 -12.04
N SER A 19 16.56 -13.10 -10.72
CA SER A 19 16.22 -14.09 -9.70
C SER A 19 14.73 -14.36 -9.54
N VAL A 20 13.87 -13.48 -10.07
CA VAL A 20 12.41 -13.68 -10.06
C VAL A 20 12.01 -14.58 -11.24
N PRO A 21 11.22 -15.64 -11.04
CA PRO A 21 10.80 -16.56 -12.10
C PRO A 21 9.66 -15.96 -12.96
N TRP A 22 9.98 -14.92 -13.74
CA TRP A 22 9.03 -14.26 -14.65
C TRP A 22 8.43 -15.25 -15.66
N PRO A 23 7.09 -15.40 -15.74
CA PRO A 23 6.44 -16.24 -16.75
C PRO A 23 6.79 -15.82 -18.19
N ASN A 24 6.88 -14.50 -18.43
CA ASN A 24 7.46 -13.92 -19.63
C ASN A 24 8.63 -12.99 -19.25
N LYS A 25 9.86 -13.35 -19.63
CA LYS A 25 11.08 -12.59 -19.30
C LYS A 25 11.13 -11.16 -19.88
N GLN A 26 10.27 -10.82 -20.84
CA GLN A 26 10.16 -9.47 -21.40
C GLN A 26 9.17 -8.58 -20.63
N VAL A 27 8.36 -9.16 -19.73
CA VAL A 27 7.29 -8.49 -18.99
C VAL A 27 7.62 -8.53 -17.49
N PRO A 28 8.02 -7.41 -16.85
CA PRO A 28 8.34 -7.34 -15.42
C PRO A 28 7.09 -7.38 -14.52
N VAL A 29 6.08 -8.17 -14.90
CA VAL A 29 4.87 -8.46 -14.14
C VAL A 29 4.68 -9.97 -14.12
N ALA A 30 4.41 -10.53 -12.95
CA ALA A 30 4.04 -11.93 -12.78
C ALA A 30 2.77 -12.03 -11.92
N PHE A 31 1.76 -12.75 -12.41
CA PHE A 31 0.63 -13.18 -11.61
C PHE A 31 0.74 -14.69 -11.36
N PHE A 32 0.81 -15.09 -10.09
CA PHE A 32 0.88 -16.48 -9.68
C PHE A 32 -0.43 -16.93 -9.02
N GLU A 33 -1.10 -17.90 -9.66
CA GLU A 33 -2.37 -18.45 -9.15
C GLU A 33 -2.17 -19.18 -7.81
N VAL A 34 -3.03 -18.84 -6.84
CA VAL A 34 -3.09 -19.43 -5.50
C VAL A 34 -4.56 -19.72 -5.17
N GLY A 35 -4.98 -20.96 -5.41
CA GLY A 35 -6.39 -21.38 -5.32
C GLY A 35 -6.85 -21.85 -3.93
N GLU A 36 -5.98 -21.90 -2.94
CA GLU A 36 -6.31 -22.31 -1.58
C GLU A 36 -7.09 -21.21 -0.82
N ASN A 37 -8.11 -21.61 -0.04
CA ASN A 37 -9.08 -20.70 0.57
C ASN A 37 -8.50 -19.71 1.59
N GLU A 38 -9.13 -18.53 1.67
CA GLU A 38 -8.88 -17.52 2.69
C GLU A 38 -9.31 -17.98 4.11
N THR A 39 -8.54 -17.61 5.13
CA THR A 39 -8.93 -17.71 6.55
C THR A 39 -9.32 -16.34 7.12
N VAL A 40 -10.04 -16.33 8.25
CA VAL A 40 -10.60 -15.12 8.87
C VAL A 40 -10.04 -14.93 10.29
N ASP A 41 -9.44 -13.77 10.55
CA ASP A 41 -8.92 -13.34 11.87
C ASP A 41 -9.66 -12.05 12.28
N GLY A 42 -10.69 -12.22 13.11
CA GLY A 42 -11.65 -11.14 13.42
C GLY A 42 -12.38 -10.69 12.16
N GLU A 43 -12.24 -9.41 11.80
CA GLU A 43 -12.77 -8.85 10.55
C GLU A 43 -11.77 -8.96 9.37
N SER A 44 -10.51 -9.27 9.68
CA SER A 44 -9.41 -9.36 8.72
C SER A 44 -9.28 -10.76 8.10
N LYS A 45 -8.40 -10.90 7.11
CA LYS A 45 -8.22 -12.14 6.35
C LYS A 45 -6.75 -12.46 6.14
N ALA A 46 -6.43 -13.75 6.01
CA ALA A 46 -5.12 -14.25 5.67
C ALA A 46 -5.24 -15.40 4.66
N ASN A 47 -4.17 -15.67 3.93
CA ASN A 47 -4.05 -16.83 3.05
C ASN A 47 -2.68 -17.46 3.28
N THR A 48 -2.68 -18.57 4.03
CA THR A 48 -1.48 -19.35 4.36
C THR A 48 -0.71 -19.79 3.11
N ALA A 49 -1.41 -20.20 2.05
CA ALA A 49 -0.74 -20.68 0.84
C ALA A 49 -0.03 -19.53 0.08
N GLU A 50 -0.58 -18.31 0.09
CA GLU A 50 0.13 -17.12 -0.39
C GLU A 50 1.35 -16.81 0.51
N VAL A 51 1.21 -16.87 1.84
CA VAL A 51 2.32 -16.60 2.78
C VAL A 51 3.52 -17.51 2.50
N LEU A 52 3.28 -18.82 2.35
CA LEU A 52 4.36 -19.79 2.13
C LEU A 52 5.06 -19.58 0.77
N ARG A 53 4.31 -19.32 -0.30
CA ARG A 53 4.86 -19.07 -1.64
C ARG A 53 5.63 -17.74 -1.71
N ILE A 54 5.19 -16.72 -0.99
CA ILE A 54 5.90 -15.44 -0.85
C ILE A 54 7.18 -15.61 -0.03
N GLN A 55 7.16 -16.46 1.01
CA GLN A 55 8.35 -16.82 1.77
C GLN A 55 9.39 -17.54 0.88
N ASP A 56 8.98 -18.56 0.13
CA ASP A 56 9.89 -19.28 -0.76
C ASP A 56 10.48 -18.36 -1.85
N LEU A 57 9.65 -17.57 -2.53
CA LEU A 57 10.11 -16.63 -3.54
C LEU A 57 11.10 -15.60 -2.96
N LEU A 58 10.81 -15.03 -1.78
CA LEU A 58 11.71 -14.08 -1.14
C LEU A 58 13.08 -14.69 -0.83
N LEU A 59 13.11 -15.94 -0.37
CA LEU A 59 14.36 -16.63 -0.06
C LEU A 59 15.13 -17.00 -1.33
N GLU A 60 14.46 -17.44 -2.41
CA GLU A 60 15.09 -17.66 -3.72
C GLU A 60 15.72 -16.36 -4.29
N ILE A 61 15.08 -15.20 -4.08
CA ILE A 61 15.60 -13.90 -4.51
C ILE A 61 16.85 -13.50 -3.73
N LEU A 62 16.85 -13.70 -2.40
CA LEU A 62 17.96 -13.36 -1.51
C LEU A 62 19.17 -14.30 -1.71
N GLU A 63 18.91 -15.60 -1.90
CA GLU A 63 19.95 -16.61 -2.20
C GLU A 63 20.65 -16.35 -3.53
N ALA A 64 19.98 -15.70 -4.49
CA ALA A 64 20.56 -15.26 -5.75
C ALA A 64 21.37 -13.95 -5.65
N GLY A 65 21.29 -13.21 -4.53
CA GLY A 65 22.14 -12.05 -4.24
C GLY A 65 21.91 -10.79 -5.10
N GLU A 66 20.87 -10.73 -5.93
CA GLU A 66 20.62 -9.55 -6.80
C GLU A 66 19.82 -8.43 -6.09
N LEU A 67 19.08 -8.74 -5.02
CA LEU A 67 18.22 -7.79 -4.30
C LEU A 67 18.21 -8.08 -2.79
N ASP A 68 18.77 -7.17 -2.00
CA ASP A 68 18.61 -7.18 -0.54
C ASP A 68 17.17 -6.86 -0.09
N LEU A 69 16.86 -7.16 1.17
CA LEU A 69 15.55 -6.88 1.79
C LEU A 69 15.07 -5.43 1.60
N GLU A 70 15.96 -4.45 1.62
CA GLU A 70 15.58 -3.04 1.46
C GLU A 70 15.12 -2.69 0.03
N HIS A 71 15.48 -3.48 -0.98
CA HIS A 71 15.03 -3.32 -2.36
C HIS A 71 13.63 -3.90 -2.61
N ILE A 72 13.06 -4.59 -1.62
CA ILE A 72 11.81 -5.36 -1.74
C ILE A 72 10.71 -4.77 -0.84
N GLY A 73 9.48 -4.75 -1.34
CA GLY A 73 8.29 -4.42 -0.55
C GLY A 73 7.20 -5.48 -0.70
N ILE A 74 6.63 -5.93 0.42
CA ILE A 74 5.51 -6.88 0.44
C ILE A 74 4.23 -6.16 0.86
N VAL A 75 3.27 -6.08 -0.06
CA VAL A 75 2.05 -5.29 0.11
C VAL A 75 0.83 -6.21 0.14
N THR A 76 -0.12 -5.96 1.06
CA THR A 76 -1.35 -6.76 1.14
C THR A 76 -2.48 -5.96 1.84
N PRO A 77 -3.75 -6.04 1.40
CA PRO A 77 -4.80 -5.18 1.96
C PRO A 77 -5.27 -5.62 3.36
N TYR A 78 -4.84 -6.78 3.88
CA TYR A 78 -5.31 -7.32 5.15
C TYR A 78 -4.25 -7.36 6.24
N MET A 79 -4.55 -6.78 7.40
CA MET A 79 -3.66 -6.77 8.58
C MET A 79 -3.33 -8.17 9.10
N ALA A 80 -4.25 -9.14 9.01
CA ALA A 80 -3.93 -10.52 9.37
C ALA A 80 -2.88 -11.15 8.46
N GLN A 81 -2.91 -10.87 7.15
CA GLN A 81 -1.84 -11.28 6.24
C GLN A 81 -0.50 -10.59 6.54
N VAL A 82 -0.49 -9.29 6.86
CA VAL A 82 0.73 -8.59 7.34
C VAL A 82 1.31 -9.27 8.59
N LYS A 83 0.47 -9.64 9.56
CA LYS A 83 0.89 -10.40 10.75
C LYS A 83 1.43 -11.80 10.38
N ALA A 84 0.77 -12.50 9.46
CA ALA A 84 1.15 -13.85 9.04
C ALA A 84 2.50 -13.88 8.32
N LEU A 85 2.72 -12.97 7.35
CA LEU A 85 4.00 -12.78 6.66
C LEU A 85 5.13 -12.46 7.65
N ARG A 86 4.93 -11.48 8.54
CA ARG A 86 5.90 -11.14 9.61
C ARG A 86 6.13 -12.25 10.66
N ARG A 87 5.25 -13.27 10.69
CA ARG A 87 5.39 -14.47 11.53
C ARG A 87 6.11 -15.61 10.79
N ALA A 88 5.91 -15.74 9.48
CA ALA A 88 6.54 -16.75 8.64
C ALA A 88 8.02 -16.45 8.36
N LEU A 89 8.34 -15.18 8.11
CA LEU A 89 9.71 -14.75 7.82
C LEU A 89 10.61 -14.65 9.07
N ARG A 90 10.03 -14.71 10.28
CA ARG A 90 10.76 -14.69 11.55
C ARG A 90 11.49 -16.01 11.77
N GLY A 91 12.83 -16.01 11.62
CA GLY A 91 13.66 -17.21 11.72
C GLY A 91 13.68 -18.06 10.44
N ALA A 92 13.16 -17.53 9.32
CA ALA A 92 13.32 -18.12 8.00
C ALA A 92 14.24 -17.30 7.08
N LEU A 93 14.38 -15.99 7.35
CA LEU A 93 15.39 -15.14 6.72
C LEU A 93 16.81 -15.54 7.18
N PRO A 94 17.85 -15.39 6.32
CA PRO A 94 19.24 -15.65 6.70
C PRO A 94 19.70 -14.77 7.87
N ASP A 95 20.60 -15.30 8.72
CA ASP A 95 21.06 -14.64 9.96
C ASP A 95 21.73 -13.26 9.74
N HIS A 96 22.25 -13.02 8.54
CA HIS A 96 22.89 -11.74 8.17
C HIS A 96 21.90 -10.65 7.72
N CYS A 97 20.61 -10.98 7.53
CA CYS A 97 19.59 -10.04 7.08
C CYS A 97 18.81 -9.45 8.27
N ASP A 98 18.81 -8.12 8.48
CA ASP A 98 17.90 -7.49 9.46
C ASP A 98 16.45 -7.49 8.93
N PRO A 99 15.50 -8.21 9.56
CA PRO A 99 14.10 -8.26 9.10
C PRO A 99 13.38 -6.91 9.15
N LYS A 100 13.96 -5.87 9.78
CA LYS A 100 13.44 -4.50 9.77
C LYS A 100 13.60 -3.78 8.43
N LEU A 101 14.54 -4.21 7.58
CA LEU A 101 14.76 -3.62 6.25
C LEU A 101 13.66 -3.98 5.25
N LEU A 102 13.02 -5.14 5.45
CA LEU A 102 11.93 -5.62 4.61
C LEU A 102 10.61 -4.92 4.94
N GLU A 103 10.10 -4.14 3.99
CA GLU A 103 8.86 -3.41 4.19
C GLU A 103 7.62 -4.27 3.91
N ILE A 104 6.95 -4.74 4.97
CA ILE A 104 5.68 -5.49 4.88
C ILE A 104 4.53 -4.61 5.39
N ALA A 105 3.58 -4.21 4.54
CA ALA A 105 2.55 -3.23 4.90
C ALA A 105 1.21 -3.39 4.15
N SER A 106 0.19 -2.65 4.62
CA SER A 106 -1.02 -2.34 3.86
C SER A 106 -0.75 -1.41 2.69
N VAL A 107 -1.58 -1.51 1.63
CA VAL A 107 -1.58 -0.57 0.50
C VAL A 107 -1.59 0.88 0.99
N ASP A 108 -2.48 1.19 1.94
CA ASP A 108 -2.65 2.52 2.54
C ASP A 108 -1.38 3.01 3.27
N ASN A 109 -0.68 2.10 3.97
CA ASN A 109 0.55 2.43 4.71
C ASN A 109 1.80 2.51 3.82
N PHE A 110 1.73 1.96 2.59
CA PHE A 110 2.80 1.99 1.59
C PHE A 110 2.69 3.19 0.64
N GLN A 111 1.65 4.03 0.78
CA GLN A 111 1.43 5.18 -0.10
C GLN A 111 2.63 6.14 -0.10
N GLY A 112 3.04 6.57 -1.30
CA GLY A 112 4.18 7.48 -1.50
C GLY A 112 5.56 6.82 -1.50
N ARG A 113 5.65 5.51 -1.23
CA ARG A 113 6.91 4.74 -1.23
C ARG A 113 7.07 3.97 -2.54
N GLU A 114 8.30 3.59 -2.90
CA GLU A 114 8.59 2.70 -4.02
C GLU A 114 9.75 1.76 -3.68
N LYS A 115 9.84 0.63 -4.39
CA LYS A 115 10.86 -0.41 -4.23
C LYS A 115 11.27 -0.96 -5.60
N GLU A 116 12.42 -1.61 -5.70
CA GLU A 116 12.85 -2.24 -6.96
C GLU A 116 11.88 -3.37 -7.33
N LEU A 117 11.56 -4.23 -6.36
CA LEU A 117 10.58 -5.30 -6.48
C LEU A 117 9.41 -5.08 -5.50
N ILE A 118 8.18 -5.24 -6.00
CA ILE A 118 6.98 -5.35 -5.16
C ILE A 118 6.41 -6.75 -5.28
N ILE A 119 6.10 -7.35 -4.14
CA ILE A 119 5.35 -8.60 -4.04
C ILE A 119 3.98 -8.29 -3.40
N PHE A 120 2.89 -8.53 -4.12
CA PHE A 120 1.53 -8.34 -3.62
C PHE A 120 0.89 -9.67 -3.23
N SER A 121 0.21 -9.68 -2.08
CA SER A 121 -0.66 -10.78 -1.63
C SER A 121 -2.10 -10.30 -1.64
N ALA A 122 -2.91 -10.83 -2.57
CA ALA A 122 -4.31 -10.47 -2.72
C ALA A 122 -5.20 -11.09 -1.62
N VAL A 123 -4.78 -12.21 -1.03
CA VAL A 123 -5.44 -12.97 0.07
C VAL A 123 -6.74 -13.67 -0.33
N ARG A 124 -7.53 -13.09 -1.23
CA ARG A 124 -8.91 -13.52 -1.49
C ARG A 124 -8.97 -14.74 -2.39
N CYS A 125 -9.31 -15.88 -1.79
CA CYS A 125 -9.85 -17.04 -2.47
C CYS A 125 -11.16 -17.47 -1.77
N ASN A 126 -12.29 -17.29 -2.46
CA ASN A 126 -13.59 -17.75 -1.99
C ASN A 126 -14.57 -17.98 -3.16
N SER A 127 -15.41 -19.01 -3.04
CA SER A 127 -16.40 -19.43 -4.05
C SER A 127 -17.48 -18.39 -4.40
N ARG A 128 -17.57 -17.28 -3.65
CA ARG A 128 -18.55 -16.19 -3.86
C ARG A 128 -18.02 -15.03 -4.69
N GLY A 129 -16.77 -15.09 -5.18
CA GLY A 129 -16.17 -13.99 -5.96
C GLY A 129 -15.99 -12.68 -5.18
N ASN A 130 -16.06 -12.72 -3.85
CA ASN A 130 -16.00 -11.51 -3.05
C ASN A 130 -14.55 -11.04 -2.92
N VAL A 131 -14.19 -9.94 -3.57
CA VAL A 131 -12.83 -9.36 -3.49
C VAL A 131 -12.66 -8.40 -2.30
N GLY A 132 -13.75 -7.78 -1.80
CA GLY A 132 -13.74 -6.93 -0.61
C GLY A 132 -12.87 -5.67 -0.77
N PHE A 133 -11.84 -5.50 0.07
CA PHE A 133 -10.95 -4.33 0.07
C PHE A 133 -10.22 -4.10 -1.28
N LEU A 134 -10.13 -5.14 -2.10
CA LEU A 134 -9.52 -5.12 -3.42
C LEU A 134 -10.35 -4.39 -4.50
N ALA A 135 -11.65 -4.15 -4.27
CA ALA A 135 -12.55 -3.50 -5.23
C ALA A 135 -12.31 -1.98 -5.37
N ASP A 136 -11.53 -1.38 -4.47
CA ASP A 136 -11.15 0.03 -4.57
C ASP A 136 -10.04 0.20 -5.62
N TRP A 137 -10.46 0.58 -6.83
CA TRP A 137 -9.55 0.82 -7.96
C TRP A 137 -8.43 1.83 -7.64
N ARG A 138 -8.61 2.72 -6.65
CA ARG A 138 -7.56 3.66 -6.23
C ARG A 138 -6.45 2.93 -5.48
N ARG A 139 -6.80 1.99 -4.61
CA ARG A 139 -5.85 1.10 -3.92
C ARG A 139 -5.16 0.16 -4.89
N LEU A 140 -5.89 -0.41 -5.84
CA LEU A 140 -5.32 -1.19 -6.95
C LEU A 140 -4.27 -0.35 -7.72
N ASN A 141 -4.62 0.87 -8.12
CA ASN A 141 -3.72 1.77 -8.83
C ASN A 141 -2.50 2.20 -7.99
N VAL A 142 -2.66 2.46 -6.68
CA VAL A 142 -1.52 2.69 -5.78
C VAL A 142 -0.60 1.47 -5.81
N MET A 143 -1.13 0.28 -5.54
CA MET A 143 -0.38 -0.98 -5.46
C MET A 143 0.40 -1.30 -6.76
N LEU A 144 -0.26 -1.27 -7.91
CA LEU A 144 0.36 -1.57 -9.21
C LEU A 144 1.48 -0.59 -9.58
N THR A 145 1.51 0.62 -9.00
CA THR A 145 2.48 1.67 -9.31
C THR A 145 3.60 1.83 -8.27
N ARG A 146 3.76 0.88 -7.33
CA ARG A 146 4.83 0.92 -6.31
C ARG A 146 6.17 0.32 -6.77
N ALA A 147 6.17 -0.43 -7.88
CA ALA A 147 7.33 -1.16 -8.39
C ALA A 147 8.21 -0.30 -9.32
N ARG A 148 9.53 -0.41 -9.18
CA ARG A 148 10.48 0.22 -10.10
C ARG A 148 10.98 -0.70 -11.21
N ARG A 149 11.38 -1.93 -10.88
CA ARG A 149 11.94 -2.95 -11.79
C ARG A 149 11.03 -4.17 -11.99
N GLY A 150 10.16 -4.51 -11.03
CA GLY A 150 9.24 -5.65 -11.18
C GLY A 150 8.10 -5.72 -10.17
N LEU A 151 6.99 -6.32 -10.59
CA LEU A 151 5.79 -6.57 -9.77
C LEU A 151 5.41 -8.06 -9.82
N VAL A 152 5.37 -8.71 -8.66
CA VAL A 152 4.82 -10.05 -8.49
C VAL A 152 3.50 -9.97 -7.72
N VAL A 153 2.50 -10.74 -8.13
CA VAL A 153 1.17 -10.77 -7.52
C VAL A 153 0.77 -12.22 -7.27
N PHE A 154 0.38 -12.54 -6.04
CA PHE A 154 -0.22 -13.83 -5.66
C PHE A 154 -1.72 -13.64 -5.37
N GLY A 155 -2.55 -14.60 -5.79
CA GLY A 155 -3.98 -14.65 -5.48
C GLY A 155 -4.76 -15.63 -6.34
N ALA A 156 -6.08 -15.73 -6.14
CA ALA A 156 -6.96 -16.59 -6.93
C ALA A 156 -7.65 -15.81 -8.06
N ALA A 157 -7.25 -15.96 -9.32
CA ALA A 157 -7.94 -15.39 -10.48
C ALA A 157 -9.42 -15.80 -10.51
N ALA A 158 -9.74 -17.02 -10.06
CA ALA A 158 -11.11 -17.51 -9.91
C ALA A 158 -11.99 -16.62 -9.02
N THR A 159 -11.41 -15.94 -8.02
CA THR A 159 -12.10 -14.98 -7.13
C THR A 159 -11.95 -13.54 -7.63
N LEU A 160 -10.74 -13.15 -8.05
CA LEU A 160 -10.41 -11.77 -8.44
C LEU A 160 -11.15 -11.30 -9.69
N ARG A 161 -11.39 -12.19 -10.67
CA ARG A 161 -12.10 -11.88 -11.93
C ARG A 161 -13.57 -11.42 -11.79
N TYR A 162 -14.12 -11.43 -10.58
CA TYR A 162 -15.46 -10.92 -10.29
C TYR A 162 -15.49 -9.40 -10.03
N ASP A 163 -14.35 -8.74 -9.81
CA ASP A 163 -14.22 -7.29 -9.92
C ASP A 163 -13.77 -6.90 -11.33
N SER A 164 -14.38 -5.85 -11.90
CA SER A 164 -14.15 -5.47 -13.29
C SER A 164 -12.75 -4.90 -13.57
N HIS A 165 -12.07 -4.31 -12.58
CA HIS A 165 -10.70 -3.82 -12.75
C HIS A 165 -9.70 -4.97 -12.64
N TRP A 166 -9.91 -5.88 -11.69
CA TRP A 166 -9.13 -7.11 -11.58
C TRP A 166 -9.31 -8.03 -12.78
N GLN A 167 -10.52 -8.15 -13.34
CA GLN A 167 -10.78 -8.90 -14.58
C GLN A 167 -10.01 -8.32 -15.77
N GLN A 168 -10.01 -6.99 -15.93
CA GLN A 168 -9.23 -6.31 -16.99
C GLN A 168 -7.73 -6.49 -16.80
N TRP A 169 -7.23 -6.39 -15.57
CA TRP A 169 -5.81 -6.56 -15.26
C TRP A 169 -5.34 -8.02 -15.44
N LEU A 170 -6.15 -8.99 -15.02
CA LEU A 170 -5.88 -10.42 -15.25
C LEU A 170 -5.89 -10.76 -16.74
N LYS A 171 -6.84 -10.22 -17.52
CA LYS A 171 -6.82 -10.37 -18.98
C LYS A 171 -5.56 -9.74 -19.59
N TRP A 172 -5.14 -8.56 -19.13
CA TRP A 172 -3.87 -7.99 -19.59
C TRP A 172 -2.68 -8.90 -19.27
N CYS A 173 -2.64 -9.54 -18.08
CA CYS A 173 -1.61 -10.51 -17.74
C CYS A 173 -1.65 -11.75 -18.66
N ASP A 174 -2.83 -12.28 -18.98
CA ASP A 174 -3.02 -13.41 -19.90
C ASP A 174 -2.52 -13.06 -21.31
N ASP A 175 -2.99 -11.93 -21.86
CA ASP A 175 -2.61 -11.40 -23.19
C ASP A 175 -1.10 -11.15 -23.36
N HIS A 176 -0.35 -11.02 -22.26
CA HIS A 176 1.10 -10.75 -22.26
C HIS A 176 1.94 -11.95 -21.77
N GLY A 177 1.32 -13.10 -21.48
CA GLY A 177 2.01 -14.29 -20.95
C GLY A 177 2.61 -14.07 -19.55
N ALA A 178 2.01 -13.18 -18.75
CA ALA A 178 2.45 -12.83 -17.40
C ALA A 178 1.77 -13.68 -16.31
N ILE A 179 0.84 -14.57 -16.66
CA ILE A 179 0.28 -15.56 -15.74
C ILE A 179 1.24 -16.75 -15.63
N GLY A 180 1.49 -17.21 -14.41
CA GLY A 180 2.27 -18.41 -14.13
C GLY A 180 1.70 -19.19 -12.95
N HIS A 181 2.30 -20.35 -12.69
CA HIS A 181 1.98 -21.17 -11.52
C HIS A 181 3.07 -20.97 -10.47
N ALA A 182 2.66 -20.62 -9.24
CA ALA A 182 3.58 -20.71 -8.12
C ALA A 182 4.00 -22.16 -7.89
N LYS A 183 5.27 -22.36 -7.50
CA LYS A 183 5.75 -23.63 -6.97
C LYS A 183 4.86 -24.08 -5.80
N ALA A 184 4.78 -25.38 -5.57
CA ALA A 184 4.29 -25.89 -4.29
C ALA A 184 5.24 -25.43 -3.16
N PRO A 185 4.73 -25.09 -1.97
CA PRO A 185 5.57 -24.68 -0.84
C PRO A 185 6.72 -25.66 -0.56
N SER A 186 7.93 -25.13 -0.35
CA SER A 186 9.08 -25.94 0.03
C SER A 186 8.91 -26.54 1.43
N ALA A 187 9.67 -27.59 1.75
CA ALA A 187 9.71 -28.14 3.10
C ALA A 187 10.13 -27.08 4.15
N ARG A 188 10.99 -26.12 3.76
CA ARG A 188 11.43 -25.00 4.60
C ARG A 188 10.25 -24.08 4.95
N ALA A 189 9.46 -23.66 3.96
CA ALA A 189 8.26 -22.85 4.21
C ALA A 189 7.19 -23.67 4.96
N ALA A 190 6.91 -24.90 4.54
CA ALA A 190 5.90 -25.77 5.14
C ALA A 190 6.11 -26.00 6.66
N SER A 191 7.36 -25.99 7.14
CA SER A 191 7.69 -26.11 8.57
C SER A 191 7.01 -25.08 9.48
N TRP A 192 6.69 -23.89 8.96
CA TRP A 192 5.92 -22.88 9.69
C TRP A 192 4.49 -23.34 10.00
N SER A 193 3.86 -24.05 9.08
CA SER A 193 2.44 -24.42 9.18
C SER A 193 2.15 -25.39 10.32
N THR A 194 3.04 -26.36 10.55
CA THR A 194 2.97 -27.31 11.67
C THR A 194 3.25 -26.62 13.01
N ALA A 195 4.23 -25.69 13.04
CA ALA A 195 4.52 -24.88 14.22
C ALA A 195 3.34 -23.95 14.63
N THR A 196 2.55 -23.44 13.67
CA THR A 196 1.38 -22.61 13.97
C THR A 196 0.11 -23.40 14.24
N GLY A 197 -0.13 -24.51 13.53
CA GLY A 197 -1.36 -25.31 13.68
C GLY A 197 -1.58 -25.88 15.09
N SER A 198 -0.48 -26.19 15.80
CA SER A 198 -0.52 -26.58 17.22
C SER A 198 -1.12 -25.50 18.13
N ARG A 199 -0.93 -24.22 17.77
CA ARG A 199 -1.40 -23.05 18.53
C ARG A 199 -2.80 -22.57 18.10
N GLU A 200 -3.19 -22.85 16.85
CA GLU A 200 -4.53 -22.53 16.34
C GLU A 200 -5.61 -23.51 16.86
N LYS A 201 -5.30 -24.80 17.04
CA LYS A 201 -6.20 -25.76 17.73
C LYS A 201 -6.65 -25.25 19.10
N VAL A 202 -5.70 -24.80 19.93
CA VAL A 202 -5.96 -24.26 21.28
C VAL A 202 -6.89 -23.03 21.24
N TRP A 203 -6.90 -22.26 20.16
CA TRP A 203 -7.81 -21.10 20.04
C TRP A 203 -9.21 -21.50 19.57
N HIS A 204 -9.36 -22.47 18.67
CA HIS A 204 -10.68 -23.02 18.32
C HIS A 204 -11.38 -23.64 19.54
N GLU A 205 -10.64 -24.38 20.37
CA GLU A 205 -11.18 -25.07 21.55
C GLU A 205 -11.62 -24.10 22.67
N ARG A 206 -10.83 -23.04 22.90
CA ARG A 206 -11.22 -21.92 23.78
C ARG A 206 -12.36 -21.06 23.22
N SER A 207 -12.46 -20.93 21.89
CA SER A 207 -13.56 -20.23 21.21
C SER A 207 -14.89 -20.99 21.28
N ALA A 208 -14.85 -22.32 21.39
CA ALA A 208 -16.03 -23.16 21.61
C ALA A 208 -16.52 -23.05 23.06
N THR A 209 -15.63 -23.22 24.05
CA THR A 209 -15.98 -23.15 25.48
C THR A 209 -16.52 -21.77 25.90
N LEU A 210 -16.05 -20.67 25.31
CA LEU A 210 -16.59 -19.33 25.56
C LEU A 210 -18.04 -19.13 25.05
N ARG A 211 -18.53 -19.96 24.12
CA ARG A 211 -19.93 -19.95 23.65
C ARG A 211 -20.85 -20.87 24.46
N ALA A 212 -20.29 -21.70 25.34
CA ALA A 212 -21.00 -22.74 26.09
C ALA A 212 -21.38 -22.32 27.53
N ARG A 213 -21.29 -21.02 27.89
CA ARG A 213 -21.81 -20.53 29.18
C ARG A 213 -23.34 -20.41 29.13
N PRO A 214 -24.11 -21.09 30.00
CA PRO A 214 -25.54 -20.86 30.12
C PRO A 214 -25.80 -19.43 30.62
N GLN A 215 -26.77 -18.72 30.03
CA GLN A 215 -27.25 -17.49 30.63
C GLN A 215 -28.04 -17.82 31.91
N ALA A 216 -27.59 -17.31 33.05
CA ALA A 216 -28.30 -17.44 34.31
C ALA A 216 -29.62 -16.65 34.22
N LYS A 217 -30.76 -17.36 34.29
CA LYS A 217 -32.09 -16.74 34.26
C LYS A 217 -32.30 -15.91 35.54
N VAL A 218 -32.28 -14.59 35.41
CA VAL A 218 -32.71 -13.68 36.48
C VAL A 218 -34.21 -13.87 36.69
N LYS A 219 -34.61 -14.32 37.89
CA LYS A 219 -36.00 -14.33 38.32
C LYS A 219 -36.36 -12.97 38.94
N PRO A 220 -37.56 -12.43 38.72
CA PRO A 220 -38.08 -11.34 39.54
C PRO A 220 -38.49 -11.88 40.92
N THR A 221 -38.12 -11.18 41.98
CA THR A 221 -38.61 -11.42 43.35
C THR A 221 -39.15 -10.10 43.91
N ALA A 222 -40.26 -10.18 44.63
CA ALA A 222 -41.03 -9.02 45.07
C ALA A 222 -41.12 -8.92 46.59
N GLN A 223 -41.48 -7.72 47.06
CA GLN A 223 -41.97 -7.39 48.41
C GLN A 223 -41.01 -7.57 49.59
N SER A 224 -40.73 -6.45 50.25
CA SER A 224 -40.59 -6.37 51.71
C SER A 224 -41.48 -5.22 52.22
N ARG A 225 -42.03 -5.34 53.43
CA ARG A 225 -42.95 -4.38 54.06
C ARG A 225 -42.41 -3.88 55.42
N PRO A 226 -42.90 -2.75 55.95
CA PRO A 226 -42.11 -1.89 56.85
C PRO A 226 -42.36 -2.06 58.35
N LEU A 227 -41.51 -1.41 59.15
CA LEU A 227 -41.73 -1.07 60.57
C LEU A 227 -41.32 0.40 60.84
N VAL A 228 -41.66 0.92 62.02
CA VAL A 228 -41.59 2.34 62.45
C VAL A 228 -41.32 2.40 63.98
N ILE A 229 -41.05 3.53 64.67
CA ILE A 229 -41.41 4.95 64.49
C ILE A 229 -40.19 5.86 64.88
N LYS A 230 -40.19 7.13 65.35
CA LYS A 230 -41.20 8.11 65.84
C LYS A 230 -40.70 9.58 65.70
N SER A 231 -41.63 10.51 65.42
CA SER A 231 -41.73 11.93 65.86
C SER A 231 -40.49 12.82 66.14
N GLY A 232 -40.45 14.06 65.56
CA GLY A 232 -39.38 15.05 65.86
C GLY A 232 -39.57 16.55 65.54
N LEU A 233 -40.80 17.08 65.38
CA LEU A 233 -41.19 18.53 65.40
C LEU A 233 -40.41 19.61 64.58
N LYS A 234 -41.17 20.35 63.73
CA LYS A 234 -41.10 21.83 63.49
C LYS A 234 -39.81 22.42 62.84
N SER A 235 -39.79 23.61 62.22
CA SER A 235 -40.77 24.48 61.53
C SER A 235 -40.03 25.71 60.93
N LEU A 236 -40.68 26.52 60.06
CA LEU A 236 -40.18 27.83 59.55
C LEU A 236 -39.01 27.74 58.55
N ALA A 237 -38.72 28.73 57.68
CA ALA A 237 -39.55 29.76 57.04
C ALA A 237 -38.85 30.30 55.77
N ARG A 238 -39.55 31.16 55.01
CA ARG A 238 -39.07 31.81 53.77
C ARG A 238 -37.91 32.79 54.05
N LYS A 239 -36.87 32.83 53.20
CA LYS A 239 -36.46 34.02 52.39
C LYS A 239 -35.13 33.89 51.61
N ALA A 240 -35.12 34.59 50.46
CA ALA A 240 -34.03 35.36 49.84
C ALA A 240 -32.63 34.76 49.59
N MET A 241 -32.17 34.90 48.33
CA MET A 241 -30.74 35.09 48.01
C MET A 241 -30.28 36.52 48.38
N PRO A 242 -28.98 36.71 48.64
CA PRO A 242 -28.26 37.91 48.24
C PRO A 242 -27.14 37.60 47.23
N LYS A 243 -26.87 38.55 46.34
CA LYS A 243 -25.54 38.74 45.71
C LYS A 243 -24.75 39.74 46.54
N VAL A 244 -23.41 39.73 46.45
CA VAL A 244 -22.52 40.89 46.15
C VAL A 244 -21.04 40.52 46.41
N THR A 245 -20.14 41.30 45.81
CA THR A 245 -18.66 41.28 45.79
C THR A 245 -18.00 41.62 47.14
N SER A 246 -16.72 41.31 47.42
CA SER A 246 -15.68 40.54 46.68
C SER A 246 -14.73 39.77 47.64
N GLU A 247 -13.41 39.97 47.90
CA GLU A 247 -12.33 40.84 47.37
C GLU A 247 -10.92 40.25 47.68
N SER A 248 -9.93 40.62 46.86
CA SER A 248 -8.45 40.53 46.97
C SER A 248 -7.77 39.62 48.01
N LEU A 249 -6.98 38.67 47.49
CA LEU A 249 -5.55 38.57 47.87
C LEU A 249 -4.69 37.98 46.73
N ARG A 250 -3.49 38.52 46.53
CA ARG A 250 -2.45 38.00 45.61
C ARG A 250 -1.74 36.80 46.27
N THR A 251 -1.10 35.86 45.55
CA THR A 251 0.26 36.05 44.98
C THR A 251 0.57 35.18 43.74
N THR A 252 1.78 35.38 43.20
CA THR A 252 2.39 34.87 41.96
C THR A 252 2.75 33.36 42.04
N LYS A 253 3.17 32.62 40.98
CA LYS A 253 3.82 32.94 39.69
C LYS A 253 3.35 31.97 38.57
N GLY A 254 3.63 32.30 37.31
CA GLY A 254 3.67 31.34 36.17
C GLY A 254 5.04 31.37 35.48
N PRO A 255 5.16 31.07 34.17
CA PRO A 255 4.48 30.02 33.41
C PRO A 255 5.44 29.19 32.51
N GLY A 256 5.00 28.02 32.01
CA GLY A 256 5.68 27.27 30.94
C GLY A 256 5.14 27.61 29.54
N PRO A 257 5.93 27.47 28.45
CA PRO A 257 5.55 27.95 27.12
C PRO A 257 4.67 26.96 26.33
N ALA A 258 3.67 27.49 25.62
CA ALA A 258 2.89 26.78 24.61
C ALA A 258 3.28 27.23 23.20
N LEU A 259 3.40 26.29 22.25
CA LEU A 259 3.73 26.62 20.86
C LEU A 259 2.56 27.31 20.15
N LYS A 260 2.86 28.41 19.45
CA LYS A 260 1.92 29.04 18.51
C LYS A 260 2.06 28.37 17.13
N MET A 261 0.97 27.83 16.60
CA MET A 261 0.90 27.46 15.18
C MET A 261 0.56 28.70 14.33
N SER A 262 1.29 28.91 13.24
CA SER A 262 1.12 30.02 12.32
C SER A 262 0.30 29.61 11.09
N ALA A 263 -1.00 29.88 11.13
CA ALA A 263 -1.83 29.77 9.92
C ALA A 263 -1.51 30.94 8.96
N LYS A 264 -0.88 30.65 7.81
CA LYS A 264 -0.74 31.61 6.71
C LYS A 264 -1.74 31.29 5.61
N LEU A 265 -2.70 32.20 5.43
CA LEU A 265 -3.73 32.15 4.40
C LEU A 265 -3.12 32.46 3.02
N TRP A 266 -3.31 31.57 2.04
CA TRP A 266 -2.97 31.83 0.64
C TRP A 266 -4.22 32.41 -0.06
N GLN A 267 -4.11 33.60 -0.66
CA GLN A 267 -5.11 34.14 -1.58
C GLN A 267 -4.56 34.17 -3.01
N PRO A 268 -5.38 33.90 -4.04
CA PRO A 268 -4.93 33.97 -5.43
C PRO A 268 -4.96 35.41 -5.96
N THR A 269 -3.87 35.83 -6.60
CA THR A 269 -3.89 36.92 -7.58
C THR A 269 -3.89 36.33 -8.99
N GLY A 270 -4.42 37.05 -9.97
CA GLY A 270 -4.49 36.57 -11.35
C GLY A 270 -4.55 37.69 -12.37
N VAL A 271 -4.55 37.29 -13.64
CA VAL A 271 -4.84 38.09 -14.84
C VAL A 271 -3.84 39.23 -15.12
N HIS A 272 -3.04 39.07 -16.18
CA HIS A 272 -3.26 39.83 -17.43
C HIS A 272 -2.43 39.25 -18.59
N ALA A 273 -2.90 39.51 -19.82
CA ALA A 273 -2.23 39.09 -21.05
C ALA A 273 -2.38 40.16 -22.15
N SER A 274 -1.24 40.58 -22.72
CA SER A 274 -1.05 41.32 -23.98
C SER A 274 0.45 41.64 -24.14
N GLY A 275 1.03 41.93 -25.32
CA GLY A 275 0.45 41.80 -26.66
C GLY A 275 0.80 42.95 -27.62
N ALA A 276 2.07 43.13 -28.01
CA ALA A 276 2.45 44.09 -29.08
C ALA A 276 3.78 43.73 -29.76
N LYS A 277 3.92 44.14 -31.04
CA LYS A 277 5.19 44.30 -31.79
C LYS A 277 5.52 45.79 -31.91
N VAL A 278 6.78 46.15 -32.16
CA VAL A 278 7.24 47.21 -33.09
C VAL A 278 8.79 47.12 -33.22
N THR A 279 9.39 47.84 -34.17
CA THR A 279 10.70 47.50 -34.78
C THR A 279 11.63 48.71 -35.00
N VAL A 280 12.91 48.43 -35.27
CA VAL A 280 13.88 49.21 -36.08
C VAL A 280 14.70 50.35 -35.43
N ASN A 281 16.02 50.34 -35.77
CA ASN A 281 17.11 51.33 -35.58
C ASN A 281 17.52 51.76 -34.14
N GLY A 282 18.80 51.99 -33.81
CA GLY A 282 20.07 51.64 -34.48
C GLY A 282 21.18 52.73 -34.41
N SER A 283 22.43 52.36 -34.09
CA SER A 283 23.67 53.06 -34.52
C SER A 283 24.98 52.31 -34.13
N ARG A 284 26.09 52.66 -34.81
CA ARG A 284 27.39 51.94 -34.84
C ARG A 284 28.44 52.46 -33.84
N LEU A 285 29.47 51.64 -33.58
CA LEU A 285 30.92 51.82 -33.91
C LEU A 285 31.68 50.53 -33.43
N ALA A 286 32.36 49.73 -34.26
CA ALA A 286 33.68 49.89 -34.93
C ALA A 286 34.88 49.93 -33.94
N GLY A 287 35.95 49.12 -34.02
CA GLY A 287 36.37 48.03 -34.94
C GLY A 287 37.26 46.99 -34.20
N ALA A 288 38.13 46.15 -34.81
CA ALA A 288 38.57 46.04 -36.21
C ALA A 288 39.13 44.63 -36.60
N LYS A 289 39.13 44.35 -37.92
CA LYS A 289 39.96 43.48 -38.79
C LYS A 289 40.93 42.46 -38.14
N SER A 290 40.81 41.13 -38.34
CA SER A 290 41.21 40.28 -39.53
C SER A 290 42.62 39.63 -39.39
N PRO A 291 43.00 38.55 -40.13
CA PRO A 291 42.35 37.91 -41.29
C PRO A 291 42.11 36.37 -41.18
N LEU A 292 41.54 35.80 -42.25
CA LEU A 292 41.08 34.41 -42.37
C LEU A 292 42.20 33.37 -42.63
N LEU A 293 41.94 32.13 -42.20
CA LEU A 293 42.35 30.91 -42.91
C LEU A 293 41.10 30.14 -43.38
N LYS A 294 41.10 29.63 -44.62
CA LYS A 294 39.93 28.98 -45.25
C LYS A 294 40.08 27.45 -45.26
N ALA A 295 39.13 26.73 -44.68
CA ALA A 295 38.97 25.29 -44.85
C ALA A 295 37.69 24.98 -45.64
N LYS A 296 37.75 24.03 -46.59
CA LYS A 296 36.58 23.59 -47.38
C LYS A 296 35.79 22.50 -46.62
N PRO A 297 34.46 22.55 -46.55
CA PRO A 297 33.66 21.44 -46.03
C PRO A 297 33.67 20.25 -47.01
N LYS A 298 33.76 19.01 -46.48
CA LYS A 298 33.50 17.78 -47.25
C LYS A 298 32.00 17.49 -47.27
N ALA A 299 31.46 17.11 -48.42
CA ALA A 299 30.07 16.67 -48.54
C ALA A 299 29.87 15.26 -47.94
N PRO A 300 28.73 14.97 -47.28
CA PRO A 300 28.40 13.63 -46.82
C PRO A 300 28.04 12.70 -47.99
N ARG A 301 28.39 11.42 -47.89
CA ARG A 301 28.00 10.39 -48.87
C ARG A 301 26.49 10.12 -48.80
N LYS A 302 25.85 9.93 -49.96
CA LYS A 302 24.52 9.32 -50.04
C LYS A 302 24.61 7.84 -49.67
N VAL A 303 23.60 7.33 -48.97
CA VAL A 303 23.35 5.91 -48.73
C VAL A 303 21.88 5.65 -49.16
N PRO A 304 21.54 4.50 -49.78
CA PRO A 304 20.20 4.31 -50.37
C PRO A 304 19.08 4.33 -49.32
N ALA A 305 17.91 4.84 -49.73
CA ALA A 305 16.70 4.76 -48.93
C ALA A 305 16.07 3.37 -49.06
N LEU A 306 16.00 2.63 -47.94
CA LEU A 306 15.15 1.45 -47.83
C LEU A 306 13.75 1.87 -47.36
N SER A 307 12.76 1.61 -48.20
CA SER A 307 11.35 1.93 -47.93
C SER A 307 10.73 0.95 -46.93
N VAL A 308 10.58 1.38 -45.67
CA VAL A 308 9.83 0.62 -44.66
C VAL A 308 8.47 1.29 -44.44
N THR A 309 7.44 0.78 -45.11
CA THR A 309 6.05 1.16 -44.89
C THR A 309 5.49 0.49 -43.63
N PRO A 310 4.97 1.23 -42.64
CA PRO A 310 4.38 0.61 -41.44
C PRO A 310 2.96 0.06 -41.73
N PRO A 311 2.68 -1.22 -41.47
CA PRO A 311 1.35 -1.79 -41.70
C PRO A 311 0.41 -1.51 -40.52
N TRP A 312 -0.32 -0.38 -40.58
CA TRP A 312 -1.41 -0.07 -39.64
C TRP A 312 -2.65 0.47 -40.36
N ARG A 313 -3.53 -0.43 -40.84
CA ARG A 313 -4.93 -0.12 -41.17
C ARG A 313 -5.80 -1.38 -41.37
N MET A 314 -6.59 -1.71 -40.33
CA MET A 314 -7.91 -2.38 -40.42
C MET A 314 -7.89 -3.82 -41.01
N PRO A 315 -9.02 -4.58 -41.09
CA PRO A 315 -10.43 -4.24 -40.82
C PRO A 315 -10.73 -3.69 -39.42
#